data_AF-A0A7S2M551-F1
#
_entry.id   AF-A0A7S2M551-F1
#
_cell.length_a   1.000
_cell.length_b   1.000
_cell.length_c   1.000
_cell.angle_alpha   90.00
_cell.angle_beta   90.00
_cell.angle_gamma   90.00
#
_symmetry.space_group_name_H-M   'P 1'
#
loop_
_entity.id
_entity.type
_entity.pdbx_description
1 polymer ?
#
loop_
_entity_poly.entity_id
_entity_poly.type
_entity_poly.pdbx_seq_one_letter_code
_entity_poly.pdbx_strand_id
1 'polypeptide(L)'
;FQYVIIFSLLLIVSTQQYHQAEANEVDNDILQALTYKIVNLGGYVHPSIKLVSPSPCCRRGIISSVDVSLGNDDQGAWVRVPPTYHLTRNLAMQTLEPLIPKDVLEYAPLSTLDDGALLLLLLVHLKGI
;
A
#
# COMPACT_ATOMS: atom_id res chain seq x y z
N PHE A 1 -6.08 -10.97 13.70
CA PHE A 1 -4.78 -10.60 13.11
C PHE A 1 -4.99 -9.86 11.77
N GLN A 2 -5.63 -8.69 11.78
CA GLN A 2 -6.25 -8.12 10.57
C GLN A 2 -5.78 -6.69 10.21
N TYR A 3 -4.63 -6.23 10.72
CA TYR A 3 -4.22 -4.83 10.56
C TYR A 3 -2.75 -4.58 10.17
N VAL A 4 -2.01 -5.58 9.68
CA VAL A 4 -0.55 -5.40 9.46
C VAL A 4 -0.15 -5.29 7.97
N ILE A 5 -0.97 -5.73 7.02
CA ILE A 5 -0.51 -5.88 5.62
C ILE A 5 -0.60 -4.58 4.79
N ILE A 6 -1.27 -3.53 5.29
CA ILE A 6 -1.38 -2.25 4.56
C ILE A 6 -0.05 -1.47 4.58
N PHE A 7 0.82 -1.69 5.57
CA PHE A 7 2.09 -0.96 5.69
C PHE A 7 3.19 -1.45 4.74
N SER A 8 3.12 -2.68 4.24
CA SER A 8 4.19 -3.27 3.43
C SER A 8 4.26 -2.69 2.01
N LEU A 9 3.14 -2.22 1.45
CA LEU A 9 3.12 -1.49 0.18
C LEU A 9 3.77 -0.10 0.28
N LEU A 10 3.77 0.50 1.48
CA LEU A 10 4.42 1.78 1.73
C LEU A 10 5.95 1.66 1.75
N LEU A 11 6.49 0.48 2.07
CA LEU A 11 7.93 0.24 2.22
C LEU A 11 8.65 -0.14 0.93
N ILE A 12 7.97 -0.66 -0.10
CA ILE A 12 8.65 -1.20 -1.30
C ILE A 12 9.05 -0.13 -2.31
N VAL A 13 8.60 1.11 -2.13
CA VAL A 13 9.05 2.26 -2.91
C VAL A 13 10.33 2.90 -2.29
N SER A 14 10.92 2.28 -1.25
CA SER A 14 12.05 2.88 -0.50
C SER A 14 13.44 2.59 -1.06
N THR A 15 13.63 1.69 -2.04
CA THR A 15 14.98 1.21 -2.40
C THR A 15 15.66 1.92 -3.57
N GLN A 16 15.19 3.07 -4.03
CA GLN A 16 16.00 3.93 -4.90
C GLN A 16 16.51 5.17 -4.15
N GLN A 17 17.76 5.02 -3.71
CA GLN A 17 18.67 6.06 -3.27
C GLN A 17 19.36 6.62 -4.52
N TYR A 18 19.00 7.84 -4.94
CA TYR A 18 19.91 8.97 -5.23
C TYR A 18 19.12 10.14 -5.88
N HIS A 19 19.56 11.37 -5.62
CA HIS A 19 19.04 12.68 -6.06
C HIS A 19 17.88 13.32 -5.27
N GLN A 20 18.27 14.16 -4.29
CA GLN A 20 17.41 14.89 -3.34
C GLN A 20 16.86 16.26 -3.81
N ALA A 21 16.84 16.57 -5.11
CA ALA A 21 16.28 17.86 -5.59
C ALA A 21 15.09 17.68 -6.56
N GLU A 22 15.17 16.75 -7.52
CA GLU A 22 14.04 16.39 -8.40
C GLU A 22 13.02 15.45 -7.74
N ALA A 23 13.42 14.74 -6.67
CA ALA A 23 12.55 13.77 -5.99
C ALA A 23 11.34 14.40 -5.29
N ASN A 24 11.36 15.70 -4.96
CA ASN A 24 10.27 16.34 -4.22
C ASN A 24 9.03 16.58 -5.08
N GLU A 25 9.22 16.89 -6.37
CA GLU A 25 8.11 17.09 -7.32
C GLU A 25 7.51 15.74 -7.72
N VAL A 26 8.37 14.77 -8.07
CA VAL A 26 7.97 13.39 -8.38
C VAL A 26 7.26 12.73 -7.20
N ASP A 27 7.74 12.91 -5.96
CA ASP A 27 7.07 12.35 -4.78
C ASP A 27 5.68 12.98 -4.58
N ASN A 28 5.52 14.29 -4.76
CA ASN A 28 4.22 14.94 -4.63
C ASN A 28 3.22 14.46 -5.68
N ASP A 29 3.67 14.26 -6.93
CA ASP A 29 2.85 13.70 -8.00
C ASP A 29 2.39 12.27 -7.68
N ILE A 30 3.28 11.44 -7.14
CA ILE A 30 2.94 10.07 -6.72
C ILE A 30 1.91 10.09 -5.58
N LEU A 31 2.07 10.98 -4.59
CA LEU A 31 1.15 11.09 -3.46
C LEU A 31 -0.23 11.61 -3.89
N GLN A 32 -0.27 12.53 -4.86
CA GLN A 32 -1.50 13.02 -5.46
C GLN A 32 -2.19 11.91 -6.29
N ALA A 33 -1.41 11.19 -7.10
CA ALA A 33 -1.90 10.04 -7.87
C ALA A 33 -2.47 8.94 -6.95
N LEU A 34 -1.83 8.69 -5.80
CA LEU A 34 -2.32 7.74 -4.81
C LEU A 34 -3.67 8.17 -4.23
N THR A 35 -3.81 9.45 -3.87
CA THR A 35 -5.07 10.01 -3.35
C THR A 35 -6.19 9.88 -4.38
N TYR A 36 -5.91 10.29 -5.63
CA TYR A 36 -6.85 10.17 -6.74
C TYR A 36 -7.27 8.72 -6.98
N LYS A 37 -6.30 7.79 -6.95
CA LYS A 37 -6.52 6.37 -7.17
C LYS A 37 -7.39 5.73 -6.06
N ILE A 38 -7.23 6.14 -4.81
CA ILE A 38 -8.09 5.70 -3.69
C ILE A 38 -9.54 6.16 -3.94
N VAL A 39 -9.74 7.43 -4.26
CA VAL A 39 -11.08 8.02 -4.46
C VAL A 39 -11.78 7.40 -5.66
N ASN A 40 -11.10 7.24 -6.79
CA ASN A 40 -11.66 6.65 -8.01
C ASN A 40 -12.22 5.24 -7.85
N LEU A 41 -11.80 4.53 -6.82
CA LEU A 41 -12.20 3.14 -6.58
C LEU A 41 -13.16 3.00 -5.41
N GLY A 42 -13.79 4.11 -5.01
CA GLY A 42 -14.79 4.15 -3.95
C GLY A 42 -14.19 4.28 -2.54
N GLY A 43 -12.91 4.61 -2.45
CA GLY A 43 -12.28 4.99 -1.20
C GLY A 43 -12.61 6.43 -0.81
N TYR A 44 -12.08 6.85 0.33
CA TYR A 44 -12.25 8.20 0.84
C TYR A 44 -10.96 8.70 1.48
N VAL A 45 -10.61 9.95 1.22
CA VAL A 45 -9.52 10.65 1.90
C VAL A 45 -10.11 11.99 2.33
N HIS A 46 -10.08 12.27 3.63
CA HIS A 46 -10.61 13.52 4.16
C HIS A 46 -9.80 14.71 3.60
N PRO A 47 -10.43 15.83 3.16
CA PRO A 47 -9.71 16.94 2.53
C PRO A 47 -8.63 17.62 3.40
N SER A 48 -8.72 17.47 4.73
CA SER A 48 -7.68 17.98 5.64
C SER A 48 -6.45 17.08 5.72
N ILE A 49 -6.50 15.86 5.19
CA ILE A 49 -5.40 14.91 5.19
C ILE A 49 -4.53 15.15 3.97
N LYS A 50 -3.23 15.32 4.20
CA LYS A 50 -2.22 15.43 3.16
C LYS A 50 -1.13 14.39 3.36
N LEU A 51 -0.78 13.72 2.27
CA LEU A 51 0.43 12.93 2.17
C LEU A 51 1.60 13.87 1.87
N VAL A 52 2.71 13.74 2.60
CA VAL A 52 3.86 14.63 2.47
C VAL A 52 5.18 13.87 2.37
N SER A 53 6.12 14.44 1.61
CA SER A 53 7.51 14.01 1.49
C SER A 53 8.38 15.27 1.32
N PRO A 54 9.36 15.56 2.21
CA PRO A 54 9.65 14.85 3.46
C PRO A 54 8.60 15.09 4.55
N SER A 55 8.36 14.09 5.41
CA SER A 55 7.61 14.28 6.66
C SER A 55 8.55 14.72 7.79
N PRO A 56 8.08 15.47 8.80
CA PRO A 56 8.91 15.90 9.93
C PRO A 56 9.61 14.75 10.69
N CYS A 57 9.03 13.55 10.70
CA CYS A 57 9.56 12.39 11.42
C CYS A 57 10.22 11.33 10.52
N CYS A 58 9.92 11.34 9.22
CA CYS A 58 10.20 10.23 8.30
C CYS A 58 10.29 10.74 6.86
N ARG A 59 10.74 9.90 5.91
CA ARG A 59 10.78 10.27 4.49
C ARG A 59 9.39 10.60 3.95
N ARG A 60 8.37 9.79 4.23
CA ARG A 60 6.97 10.05 3.84
C ARG A 60 6.06 9.96 5.05
N GLY A 61 4.98 10.72 5.05
CA GLY A 61 4.03 10.72 6.16
C GLY A 61 2.66 11.27 5.79
N ILE A 62 1.74 11.18 6.75
CA ILE A 62 0.39 11.72 6.66
C ILE A 62 0.30 12.85 7.69
N ILE A 63 -0.10 14.03 7.26
CA ILE A 63 -0.37 15.18 8.13
C ILE A 63 -1.84 15.60 8.02
N SER A 64 -2.39 16.13 9.11
CA SER A 64 -3.69 16.79 9.11
C SER A 64 -3.48 18.30 9.17
N SER A 65 -4.22 19.06 8.38
CA SER A 65 -4.27 20.52 8.49
C SER A 65 -5.20 21.02 9.59
N VAL A 66 -5.86 20.11 10.31
CA VAL A 66 -6.81 20.39 11.39
C VAL A 66 -6.43 19.54 12.59
N ASP A 67 -6.56 20.09 13.79
CA ASP A 67 -6.35 19.33 15.01
C ASP A 67 -7.34 18.16 15.08
N VAL A 68 -6.78 16.95 15.16
CA VAL A 68 -7.57 15.73 15.31
C VAL A 68 -8.07 15.69 16.75
N SER A 69 -9.26 16.25 16.98
CA SER A 69 -9.92 16.18 18.28
C SER A 69 -10.27 14.72 18.57
N LEU A 70 -9.63 14.14 19.59
CA LEU A 70 -9.97 12.81 20.11
C LEU A 70 -11.30 12.89 20.86
N GLY A 71 -12.42 13.01 20.14
CA GLY A 71 -13.74 12.87 20.75
C GLY A 71 -14.80 13.75 20.11
N ASN A 72 -15.94 13.12 19.81
CA ASN A 72 -17.24 13.69 19.44
C ASN A 72 -17.49 14.16 18.01
N ASP A 73 -16.70 13.71 17.05
CA ASP A 73 -17.10 13.81 15.65
C ASP A 73 -17.75 12.49 15.21
N ASP A 74 -19.08 12.49 15.08
CA ASP A 74 -19.85 11.53 14.26
C ASP A 74 -19.45 11.59 12.76
N GLN A 75 -18.32 12.21 12.43
CA GLN A 75 -17.83 12.47 11.08
C GLN A 75 -16.70 11.49 10.72
N GLY A 76 -17.11 10.31 10.27
CA GLY A 76 -16.43 9.62 9.17
C GLY A 76 -15.01 9.08 9.41
N ALA A 77 -14.54 8.26 8.47
CA ALA A 77 -13.17 7.77 8.47
C ALA A 77 -12.25 8.82 7.84
N TRP A 78 -11.11 9.14 8.45
CA TRP A 78 -10.11 10.07 7.88
C TRP A 78 -9.53 9.57 6.55
N VAL A 79 -9.31 8.26 6.46
CA VAL A 79 -8.95 7.55 5.24
C VAL A 79 -9.73 6.24 5.22
N ARG A 80 -10.35 5.93 4.10
CA ARG A 80 -10.99 4.64 3.83
C ARG A 80 -10.43 4.08 2.54
N VAL A 81 -9.78 2.93 2.64
CA VAL A 81 -9.28 2.18 1.49
C VAL A 81 -10.23 1.02 1.23
N PRO A 82 -10.77 0.87 0.02
CA PRO A 82 -11.59 -0.28 -0.34
C PRO A 82 -10.78 -1.57 -0.20
N PRO A 83 -11.41 -2.69 0.22
CA PRO A 83 -10.70 -3.96 0.40
C PRO A 83 -10.09 -4.51 -0.90
N THR A 84 -10.55 -4.04 -2.06
CA THR A 84 -9.98 -4.36 -3.38
C THR A 84 -8.52 -3.91 -3.55
N TYR A 85 -8.04 -2.99 -2.72
CA TYR A 85 -6.63 -2.55 -2.69
C TYR A 85 -5.74 -3.37 -1.78
N HIS A 86 -6.34 -4.19 -0.93
CA HIS A 86 -5.56 -4.94 0.05
C HIS A 86 -4.86 -6.08 -0.69
N LEU A 87 -3.53 -6.09 -0.61
CA LEU A 87 -2.76 -7.28 -0.97
C LEU A 87 -3.06 -8.33 0.09
N THR A 88 -3.89 -9.29 -0.28
CA THR A 88 -4.34 -10.36 0.59
C THR A 88 -3.78 -11.69 0.10
N ARG A 89 -3.78 -12.68 0.99
CA ARG A 89 -3.47 -14.07 0.63
C ARG A 89 -4.31 -14.53 -0.56
N ASN A 90 -5.62 -14.26 -0.54
CA ASN A 90 -6.52 -14.67 -1.62
C ASN A 90 -6.13 -14.06 -2.97
N LEU A 91 -5.78 -12.76 -2.99
CA LEU A 91 -5.27 -12.12 -4.19
C LEU A 91 -3.96 -12.77 -4.65
N ALA A 92 -3.04 -13.03 -3.72
CA ALA A 92 -1.78 -13.70 -4.03
C ALA A 92 -2.00 -15.08 -4.65
N MET A 93 -2.87 -15.92 -4.08
CA MET A 93 -3.17 -17.25 -4.62
C MET A 93 -3.80 -17.15 -6.01
N GLN A 94 -4.83 -16.31 -6.18
CA GLN A 94 -5.51 -16.12 -7.46
C GLN A 94 -4.59 -15.62 -8.57
N THR A 95 -3.60 -14.80 -8.22
CA THR A 95 -2.62 -14.26 -9.18
C THR A 95 -1.48 -15.23 -9.46
N LEU A 96 -0.94 -15.89 -8.43
CA LEU A 96 0.29 -16.69 -8.55
C LEU A 96 0.01 -18.15 -8.95
N GLU A 97 -1.05 -18.79 -8.46
CA GLU A 97 -1.34 -20.21 -8.78
C GLU A 97 -1.38 -20.51 -10.28
N PRO A 98 -2.04 -19.70 -11.14
CA PRO A 98 -2.09 -19.98 -12.57
C PRO A 98 -0.75 -19.84 -13.29
N LEU A 99 0.21 -19.15 -12.67
CA LEU A 99 1.53 -18.86 -13.24
C LEU A 99 2.57 -19.91 -12.89
N ILE A 100 2.30 -20.74 -11.87
CA ILE A 100 3.24 -21.77 -11.41
C ILE A 100 2.90 -23.11 -12.09
N PRO A 101 3.90 -23.80 -12.66
CA PRO A 101 3.72 -25.14 -13.20
C PRO A 101 3.12 -26.11 -12.18
N LYS A 102 2.22 -26.99 -12.64
CA LYS A 102 1.47 -27.91 -11.76
C LYS A 102 2.38 -28.88 -11.01
N ASP A 103 3.47 -29.32 -11.63
CA ASP A 103 4.50 -30.16 -11.03
C ASP A 103 5.18 -29.45 -9.84
N VAL A 104 5.46 -28.16 -9.95
CA VAL A 104 6.03 -27.38 -8.84
C VAL A 104 5.02 -27.25 -7.70
N LEU A 105 3.74 -27.02 -7.99
CA LEU A 105 2.68 -26.93 -6.99
C LEU A 105 2.42 -28.25 -6.26
N GLU A 106 2.73 -29.39 -6.88
CA GLU A 106 2.60 -30.71 -6.25
C GLU A 106 3.64 -30.91 -5.14
N TYR A 107 4.88 -30.49 -5.37
CA TYR A 107 5.96 -30.59 -4.36
C TYR A 107 5.97 -29.43 -3.37
N ALA A 108 5.58 -28.23 -3.81
CA ALA A 108 5.60 -27.00 -3.02
C ALA A 108 4.32 -26.17 -3.25
N PRO A 109 3.20 -26.56 -2.62
CA PRO A 109 1.95 -25.82 -2.78
C PRO A 109 2.08 -24.40 -2.22
N LEU A 110 1.60 -23.39 -2.96
CA LEU A 110 1.58 -22.00 -2.47
C LEU A 110 0.81 -21.86 -1.13
N SER A 111 -0.14 -22.76 -0.87
CA SER A 111 -0.92 -22.76 0.36
C SER A 111 -0.09 -23.05 1.61
N THR A 112 1.10 -23.64 1.49
CA THR A 112 1.99 -23.92 2.63
C THR A 112 2.92 -22.75 2.98
N LEU A 113 3.02 -21.73 2.12
CA LEU A 113 3.83 -20.55 2.38
C LEU A 113 3.17 -19.64 3.41
N ASP A 114 3.99 -18.98 4.23
CA ASP A 114 3.51 -17.94 5.13
C ASP A 114 3.04 -16.70 4.35
N ASP A 115 2.23 -15.87 4.99
CA ASP A 115 1.65 -14.68 4.35
C ASP A 115 2.72 -13.68 3.88
N GLY A 116 3.87 -13.61 4.55
CA GLY A 116 4.98 -12.73 4.18
C GLY A 116 5.66 -13.19 2.89
N ALA A 117 5.95 -14.49 2.77
CA ALA A 117 6.51 -15.07 1.55
C ALA A 117 5.56 -14.91 0.36
N LEU A 118 4.26 -15.18 0.53
CA LEU A 118 3.27 -14.98 -0.53
C LEU A 118 3.14 -13.52 -0.94
N LEU A 119 3.14 -12.61 0.04
CA LEU A 119 3.10 -11.18 -0.24
C LEU A 119 4.32 -10.76 -1.05
N LEU A 120 5.51 -11.21 -0.67
CA LEU A 120 6.75 -10.92 -1.40
C LEU A 120 6.69 -11.40 -2.85
N LEU A 121 6.25 -12.65 -3.08
CA LEU A 121 6.10 -13.19 -4.44
C LEU A 121 5.10 -12.38 -5.27
N LEU A 122 3.96 -12.02 -4.67
CA LEU A 122 2.96 -11.17 -5.32
C LEU A 122 3.54 -9.79 -5.68
N LEU A 123 4.33 -9.20 -4.79
CA LEU A 123 4.95 -7.90 -5.02
C LEU A 123 6.01 -7.93 -6.12
N VAL A 124 6.83 -8.98 -6.17
CA VAL A 124 7.81 -9.20 -7.24
C VAL A 124 7.09 -9.31 -8.58
N HIS A 125 6.04 -10.14 -8.64
CA HIS A 125 5.21 -10.29 -9.84
C HIS A 125 4.57 -8.97 -10.29
N LEU A 126 3.93 -8.23 -9.38
CA LEU A 126 3.28 -6.94 -9.70
C LEU A 126 4.28 -5.85 -10.11
N LYS A 127 5.53 -5.92 -9.61
CA LYS A 127 6.60 -5.00 -10.00
C LYS A 127 7.22 -5.34 -11.35
N GLY A 128 7.05 -6.58 -11.83
CA GLY A 128 7.63 -7.07 -13.08
C GLY A 128 9.14 -7.29 -13.02
N ILE A 129 9.66 -7.67 -11.84
CA ILE A 129 11.07 -8.06 -11.66
C ILE A 129 11.21 -9.57 -11.89
#